data_AF-A0A820K8F4-F1
#
_entry.id   AF-A0A820K8F4-F1
#
_cell.length_a   1.000
_cell.length_b   1.000
_cell.length_c   1.000
_cell.angle_alpha   90.00
_cell.angle_beta   90.00
_cell.angle_gamma   90.00
#
_symmetry.space_group_name_H-M   'P 1'
#
loop_
_entity.id
_entity.type
_entity.pdbx_description
1 polymer ?
#
loop_
_entity_poly.entity_id
_entity_poly.type
_entity_poly.pdbx_seq_one_letter_code
_entity_poly.pdbx_strand_id
1 'polypeptide(L)'
;RESKTLINYGVAIGHIPARMKVFNHPPAFVPQSDSPAALQTDKIDQIKKEIEYGLRRGAMAVGFGIHYVSGATRWEIVECFRLAKKYNVCCHVHMRYFGAQEKNGSLAALQEVLALGACTRAAINVCHLHSTCLSVTDKALELLHDARKNGMDITTEFCE
;
A
#
# COMPACT_ATOMS: atom_id res chain seq x y z
N ARG A 1 -14.19 16.13 29.60
CA ARG A 1 -13.33 15.00 29.20
C ARG A 1 -12.05 15.60 28.62
N GLU A 2 -11.13 16.03 29.47
CA GLU A 2 -9.84 16.53 29.01
C GLU A 2 -8.96 15.31 28.69
N SER A 3 -8.25 15.35 27.57
CA SER A 3 -7.29 14.31 27.14
C SER A 3 -7.87 13.02 26.55
N LYS A 4 -9.13 12.97 26.11
CA LYS A 4 -9.69 11.83 25.35
C LYS A 4 -10.25 12.29 24.01
N THR A 5 -9.91 11.58 22.92
CA THR A 5 -10.53 11.80 21.61
C THR A 5 -12.01 11.44 21.66
N LEU A 6 -12.81 12.07 20.79
CA LEU A 6 -14.26 11.84 20.72
C LEU A 6 -14.62 10.44 20.23
N ILE A 7 -13.75 9.84 19.41
CA ILE A 7 -13.90 8.50 18.84
C ILE A 7 -12.61 7.70 19.04
N ASN A 8 -12.73 6.37 18.94
CA ASN A 8 -11.57 5.50 18.82
C ASN A 8 -10.89 5.74 17.47
N TYR A 9 -9.56 5.69 17.45
CA TYR A 9 -8.78 5.88 16.24
C TYR A 9 -7.62 4.88 16.19
N GLY A 10 -7.23 4.52 14.98
CA GLY A 10 -6.03 3.76 14.67
C GLY A 10 -5.28 4.46 13.54
N VAL A 11 -3.98 4.23 13.44
CA VAL A 11 -3.12 4.86 12.43
C VAL A 11 -2.35 3.79 11.68
N ALA A 12 -2.26 3.96 10.36
CA ALA A 12 -1.35 3.20 9.51
C ALA A 12 -0.05 4.00 9.33
N ILE A 13 1.11 3.35 9.42
CA ILE A 13 2.37 3.99 9.03
C ILE A 13 2.46 4.01 7.50
N GLY A 14 2.68 5.17 6.91
CA GLY A 14 2.69 5.33 5.45
C GLY A 14 4.04 5.01 4.82
N HIS A 15 4.06 4.23 3.74
CA HIS A 15 5.21 4.02 2.87
C HIS A 15 5.64 5.31 2.17
N ILE A 16 4.68 6.13 1.70
CA ILE A 16 4.96 7.44 1.09
C ILE A 16 5.76 8.37 2.02
N PRO A 17 5.29 8.71 3.23
CA PRO A 17 6.02 9.62 4.12
C PRO A 17 7.35 9.02 4.59
N ALA A 18 7.43 7.70 4.80
CA ALA A 18 8.70 7.03 5.11
C ALA A 18 9.72 7.21 3.98
N ARG A 19 9.30 6.99 2.73
CA ARG A 19 10.11 7.17 1.54
C ARG A 19 10.52 8.63 1.35
N MET A 20 9.58 9.56 1.46
CA MET A 20 9.85 11.00 1.38
C MET A 20 10.90 11.44 2.40
N LYS A 21 10.81 10.96 3.64
CA LYS A 21 11.81 11.25 4.68
C LYS A 21 13.20 10.71 4.32
N VAL A 22 13.29 9.47 3.84
CA VAL A 22 14.57 8.81 3.46
C VAL A 22 15.28 9.52 2.30
N PHE A 23 14.51 10.12 1.40
CA PHE A 23 15.03 10.87 0.24
C PHE A 23 15.02 12.39 0.42
N ASN A 24 14.77 12.88 1.64
CA ASN A 24 14.72 14.31 1.96
C ASN A 24 13.77 15.10 1.05
N HIS A 25 12.62 14.52 0.73
CA HIS A 25 11.56 15.17 -0.03
C HIS A 25 10.92 16.28 0.82
N PRO A 26 10.65 17.49 0.26
CA PRO A 26 9.93 18.53 0.98
C PRO A 26 8.59 18.05 1.55
N PRO A 27 8.12 18.62 2.68
CA PRO A 27 6.82 18.25 3.25
C PRO A 27 5.69 18.44 2.24
N ALA A 28 5.03 17.34 1.87
CA ALA A 28 3.89 17.29 0.96
C ALA A 28 3.06 16.04 1.24
N PHE A 29 1.86 15.96 0.66
CA PHE A 29 1.01 14.78 0.79
C PHE A 29 1.55 13.57 0.01
N VAL A 30 2.08 13.83 -1.19
CA VAL A 30 2.72 12.87 -2.09
C VAL A 30 3.99 13.51 -2.66
N PRO A 31 5.01 12.72 -3.06
CA PRO A 31 6.19 13.28 -3.69
C PRO A 31 5.81 13.86 -5.06
N GLN A 32 6.51 14.93 -5.46
CA GLN A 32 6.39 15.48 -6.80
C GLN A 32 6.90 14.44 -7.81
N SER A 33 5.99 13.93 -8.66
CA SER A 33 6.13 12.74 -9.50
C SER A 33 7.41 12.65 -10.33
N ASP A 34 7.91 13.81 -10.77
CA ASP A 34 9.06 13.93 -11.69
C ASP A 34 10.28 14.58 -11.06
N SER A 35 10.28 14.77 -9.73
CA SER A 35 11.47 15.25 -9.04
C SER A 35 12.56 14.18 -9.02
N PRO A 36 13.86 14.54 -9.15
CA PRO A 36 14.95 13.58 -9.02
C PRO A 36 14.89 12.77 -7.72
N ALA A 37 14.41 13.38 -6.63
CA ALA A 37 14.20 12.71 -5.35
C ALA A 37 13.10 11.64 -5.39
N ALA A 38 12.03 11.81 -6.17
CA ALA A 38 10.96 10.82 -6.30
C ALA A 38 11.41 9.56 -7.06
N LEU A 39 12.36 9.72 -7.98
CA LEU A 39 12.88 8.65 -8.85
C LEU A 39 14.05 7.86 -8.25
N GLN A 40 14.65 8.31 -7.15
CA GLN A 40 15.80 7.64 -6.53
C GLN A 40 15.44 6.23 -6.01
N THR A 41 16.35 5.27 -6.15
CA THR A 41 16.18 3.88 -5.70
C THR A 41 17.16 3.53 -4.56
N ASP A 42 17.22 2.25 -4.18
CA ASP A 42 18.35 1.66 -3.42
C ASP A 42 18.50 2.04 -1.94
N LYS A 43 17.46 2.59 -1.29
CA LYS A 43 17.43 2.84 0.16
C LYS A 43 16.39 2.00 0.92
N ILE A 44 16.12 0.79 0.44
CA ILE A 44 15.06 -0.10 0.98
C ILE A 44 15.20 -0.30 2.49
N ASP A 45 16.42 -0.54 3.00
CA ASP A 45 16.64 -0.74 4.45
C ASP A 45 16.33 0.50 5.29
N GLN A 46 16.57 1.70 4.76
CA GLN A 46 16.24 2.94 5.46
C GLN A 46 14.72 3.16 5.49
N ILE A 47 14.04 2.85 4.37
CA ILE A 47 12.57 2.91 4.29
C ILE A 47 11.94 1.93 5.27
N LYS A 48 12.45 0.69 5.32
CA LYS A 48 12.01 -0.31 6.31
C LYS A 48 12.22 0.15 7.73
N LYS A 49 13.34 0.79 8.06
CA LYS A 49 13.59 1.34 9.40
C LYS A 49 12.57 2.41 9.79
N GLU A 50 12.18 3.28 8.88
CA GLU A 50 11.14 4.30 9.12
C GLU A 50 9.74 3.68 9.29
N ILE A 51 9.40 2.67 8.48
CA ILE A 51 8.15 1.92 8.65
C ILE A 51 8.15 1.17 9.99
N GLU A 52 9.23 0.47 10.30
CA GLU A 52 9.41 -0.28 11.54
C GLU A 52 9.31 0.62 12.77
N TYR A 53 9.83 1.83 12.69
CA TYR A 53 9.67 2.85 13.72
C TYR A 53 8.19 3.16 13.99
N GLY A 54 7.38 3.35 12.95
CA GLY A 54 5.93 3.56 13.10
C GLY A 54 5.21 2.34 13.68
N LEU A 55 5.55 1.14 13.24
CA LEU A 55 4.99 -0.11 13.76
C LEU A 55 5.29 -0.29 15.25
N ARG A 56 6.52 -0.04 15.68
CA ARG A 56 6.91 -0.09 17.10
C ARG A 56 6.19 0.93 17.97
N ARG A 57 5.66 2.00 17.37
CA ARG A 57 4.85 3.03 18.05
C ARG A 57 3.35 2.70 18.09
N GLY A 58 2.95 1.53 17.62
CA GLY A 58 1.55 1.07 17.67
C GLY A 58 0.75 1.33 16.39
N ALA A 59 1.41 1.57 15.25
CA ALA A 59 0.69 1.58 13.98
C ALA A 59 0.06 0.20 13.71
N MET A 60 -1.22 0.20 13.34
CA MET A 60 -2.04 -1.02 13.17
C MET A 60 -1.99 -1.60 11.76
N ALA A 61 -1.38 -0.87 10.82
CA ALA A 61 -1.27 -1.21 9.41
C ALA A 61 -0.08 -0.48 8.78
N VAL A 62 0.31 -0.93 7.58
CA VAL A 62 1.20 -0.17 6.69
C VAL A 62 0.38 0.32 5.50
N GLY A 63 0.35 1.64 5.28
CA GLY A 63 -0.33 2.26 4.16
C GLY A 63 0.57 2.40 2.96
N PHE A 64 0.14 1.92 1.80
CA PHE A 64 0.84 1.99 0.53
C PHE A 64 0.05 2.83 -0.46
N GLY A 65 0.71 3.83 -1.03
CA GLY A 65 0.19 4.59 -2.17
C GLY A 65 1.10 4.41 -3.37
N ILE A 66 1.11 3.19 -3.92
CA ILE A 66 2.11 2.74 -4.91
C ILE A 66 2.07 3.61 -6.17
N HIS A 67 0.88 4.07 -6.57
CA HIS A 67 0.69 4.98 -7.69
C HIS A 67 1.52 6.27 -7.57
N TYR A 68 1.67 6.78 -6.35
CA TYR A 68 2.26 8.10 -6.11
C TYR A 68 3.78 8.06 -5.94
N VAL A 69 4.40 6.88 -5.95
CA VAL A 69 5.84 6.70 -5.71
C VAL A 69 6.49 6.05 -6.93
N SER A 70 6.64 6.81 -8.00
CA SER A 70 7.18 6.36 -9.30
C SER A 70 8.55 5.66 -9.18
N GLY A 71 9.44 6.13 -8.29
CA GLY A 71 10.74 5.49 -8.03
C GLY A 71 10.69 4.27 -7.11
N ALA A 72 9.54 3.91 -6.52
CA ALA A 72 9.45 2.72 -5.68
C ALA A 72 9.48 1.45 -6.56
N THR A 73 10.57 0.70 -6.43
CA THR A 73 10.75 -0.56 -7.17
C THR A 73 9.79 -1.62 -6.65
N ARG A 74 9.49 -2.64 -7.48
CA ARG A 74 8.69 -3.78 -7.04
C ARG A 74 9.32 -4.51 -5.86
N TRP A 75 10.66 -4.63 -5.84
CA TRP A 75 11.39 -5.28 -4.77
C TRP A 75 11.29 -4.51 -3.43
N GLU A 76 11.28 -3.18 -3.49
CA GLU A 76 11.02 -2.34 -2.30
C GLU A 76 9.65 -2.64 -1.68
N ILE A 77 8.60 -2.76 -2.53
CA ILE A 77 7.26 -3.10 -2.06
C ILE A 77 7.21 -4.51 -1.46
N VAL A 78 7.86 -5.51 -2.09
CA VAL A 78 7.98 -6.88 -1.55
C VAL A 78 8.59 -6.85 -0.14
N GLU A 79 9.69 -6.12 0.03
CA GLU A 79 10.40 -6.02 1.31
C GLU A 79 9.58 -5.31 2.40
N CYS A 80 8.79 -4.30 2.02
CA CYS A 80 7.88 -3.63 2.94
C CYS A 80 6.67 -4.53 3.32
N PHE A 81 6.16 -5.34 2.39
CA PHE A 81 5.12 -6.34 2.70
C PHE A 81 5.62 -7.43 3.64
N ARG A 82 6.86 -7.90 3.46
CA ARG A 82 7.51 -8.83 4.41
C ARG A 82 7.62 -8.23 5.80
N LEU A 83 7.94 -6.93 5.89
CA LEU A 83 7.97 -6.22 7.17
C LEU A 83 6.58 -6.15 7.81
N ALA A 84 5.53 -5.79 7.06
CA ALA A 84 4.15 -5.79 7.55
C ALA A 84 3.74 -7.18 8.07
N LYS A 85 4.07 -8.25 7.33
CA LYS A 85 3.84 -9.63 7.77
C LYS A 85 4.58 -9.97 9.06
N LYS A 86 5.85 -9.59 9.19
CA LYS A 86 6.65 -9.81 10.41
C LYS A 86 5.99 -9.20 11.65
N TYR A 87 5.37 -8.04 11.50
CA TYR A 87 4.63 -7.35 12.57
C TYR A 87 3.17 -7.80 12.70
N ASN A 88 2.72 -8.72 11.85
CA ASN A 88 1.35 -9.23 11.80
C ASN A 88 0.30 -8.10 11.67
N VAL A 89 0.58 -7.12 10.81
CA VAL A 89 -0.33 -6.01 10.49
C VAL A 89 -0.79 -6.06 9.04
N CYS A 90 -1.91 -5.41 8.74
CA CYS A 90 -2.47 -5.35 7.39
C CYS A 90 -1.72 -4.35 6.50
N CYS A 91 -1.58 -4.69 5.22
CA CYS A 91 -1.16 -3.77 4.15
C CYS A 91 -2.40 -3.08 3.57
N HIS A 92 -2.56 -1.78 3.76
CA HIS A 92 -3.62 -1.00 3.11
C HIS A 92 -3.07 -0.44 1.81
N VAL A 93 -3.61 -0.86 0.67
CA VAL A 93 -2.95 -0.69 -0.63
C VAL A 93 -3.81 0.11 -1.59
N HIS A 94 -3.39 1.35 -1.87
CA HIS A 94 -3.73 2.03 -3.10
C HIS A 94 -2.76 1.54 -4.19
N MET A 95 -3.34 0.86 -5.18
CA MET A 95 -2.62 0.11 -6.21
C MET A 95 -1.80 1.02 -7.14
N ARG A 96 -0.86 0.44 -7.90
CA ARG A 96 0.08 1.15 -8.79
C ARG A 96 -0.61 1.86 -9.96
N TYR A 97 -1.63 1.23 -10.51
CA TYR A 97 -2.39 1.73 -11.65
C TYR A 97 -3.89 1.74 -11.34
N PHE A 98 -4.61 2.56 -12.09
CA PHE A 98 -6.05 2.73 -12.00
C PHE A 98 -6.66 2.65 -13.41
N GLY A 99 -7.98 2.53 -13.48
CA GLY A 99 -8.72 2.51 -14.75
C GLY A 99 -8.78 1.13 -15.42
N ALA A 100 -9.51 1.08 -16.53
CA ALA A 100 -9.89 -0.14 -17.23
C ALA A 100 -8.96 -0.52 -18.40
N GLN A 101 -7.79 0.12 -18.50
CA GLN A 101 -6.81 -0.19 -19.54
C GLN A 101 -6.24 -1.59 -19.34
N GLU A 102 -6.08 -2.33 -20.44
CA GLU A 102 -5.49 -3.68 -20.35
C GLU A 102 -4.01 -3.61 -19.95
N LYS A 103 -3.24 -2.75 -20.63
CA LYS A 103 -1.84 -2.49 -20.28
C LYS A 103 -1.77 -1.44 -19.18
N ASN A 104 -1.12 -1.78 -18.07
CA ASN A 104 -0.92 -0.88 -16.93
C ASN A 104 -2.22 -0.26 -16.41
N GLY A 105 -3.34 -1.00 -16.39
CA GLY A 105 -4.56 -0.60 -15.70
C GLY A 105 -4.75 -1.30 -14.36
N SER A 106 -5.92 -1.11 -13.76
CA SER A 106 -6.23 -1.57 -12.41
C SER A 106 -6.13 -3.09 -12.22
N LEU A 107 -6.51 -3.91 -13.23
CA LEU A 107 -6.38 -5.37 -13.13
C LEU A 107 -4.93 -5.82 -13.07
N ALA A 108 -4.04 -5.22 -13.87
CA ALA A 108 -2.61 -5.50 -13.82
C ALA A 108 -2.02 -5.08 -12.45
N ALA A 109 -2.48 -3.97 -11.89
CA ALA A 109 -2.06 -3.52 -10.57
C ALA A 109 -2.61 -4.42 -9.45
N LEU A 110 -3.83 -4.93 -9.57
CA LEU A 110 -4.40 -5.90 -8.64
C LEU A 110 -3.64 -7.21 -8.67
N GLN A 111 -3.27 -7.70 -9.85
CA GLN A 111 -2.42 -8.89 -10.00
C GLN A 111 -1.05 -8.71 -9.33
N GLU A 112 -0.46 -7.51 -9.37
CA GLU A 112 0.75 -7.19 -8.59
C GLU A 112 0.50 -7.36 -7.08
N VAL A 113 -0.61 -6.84 -6.57
CA VAL A 113 -0.98 -6.95 -5.14
C VAL A 113 -1.27 -8.39 -4.73
N LEU A 114 -1.94 -9.16 -5.59
CA LEU A 114 -2.20 -10.58 -5.36
C LEU A 114 -0.89 -11.39 -5.33
N ALA A 115 0.04 -11.12 -6.25
CA ALA A 115 1.36 -11.75 -6.24
C ALA A 115 2.13 -11.41 -4.95
N LEU A 116 2.07 -10.15 -4.48
CA LEU A 116 2.67 -9.74 -3.22
C LEU A 116 2.08 -10.52 -2.03
N GLY A 117 0.76 -10.65 -1.96
CA GLY A 117 0.07 -11.41 -0.93
C GLY A 117 0.44 -12.90 -0.96
N ALA A 118 0.46 -13.52 -2.13
CA ALA A 118 0.84 -14.93 -2.29
C ALA A 118 2.30 -15.19 -1.88
N CYS A 119 3.22 -14.32 -2.27
CA CYS A 119 4.65 -14.48 -1.96
C CYS A 119 5.02 -14.16 -0.51
N THR A 120 4.31 -13.24 0.14
CA THR A 120 4.66 -12.76 1.49
C THR A 120 3.74 -13.26 2.59
N ARG A 121 2.55 -13.76 2.25
CA ARG A 121 1.46 -14.10 3.18
C ARG A 121 1.04 -12.94 4.09
N ALA A 122 1.32 -11.69 3.69
CA ALA A 122 0.83 -10.49 4.36
C ALA A 122 -0.69 -10.39 4.19
N ALA A 123 -1.38 -9.91 5.22
CA ALA A 123 -2.78 -9.55 5.14
C ALA A 123 -2.92 -8.25 4.32
N ILE A 124 -3.93 -8.16 3.47
CA ILE A 124 -4.10 -7.06 2.52
C ILE A 124 -5.52 -6.49 2.60
N ASN A 125 -5.63 -5.17 2.60
CA ASN A 125 -6.85 -4.43 2.29
C ASN A 125 -6.60 -3.58 1.05
N VAL A 126 -7.27 -3.89 -0.06
CA VAL A 126 -7.19 -3.08 -1.29
C VAL A 126 -8.09 -1.86 -1.12
N CYS A 127 -7.48 -0.68 -1.07
CA CYS A 127 -8.17 0.57 -0.80
C CYS A 127 -9.07 0.97 -1.98
N HIS A 128 -10.26 1.49 -1.65
CA HIS A 128 -11.21 2.16 -2.54
C HIS A 128 -11.32 1.52 -3.95
N LEU A 129 -11.48 0.18 -3.99
CA LEU A 129 -11.36 -0.64 -5.21
C LEU A 129 -12.28 -0.17 -6.32
N HIS A 130 -13.53 0.17 -5.99
CA HIS A 130 -14.52 0.66 -6.95
C HIS A 130 -14.03 1.90 -7.73
N SER A 131 -13.55 2.92 -7.01
CA SER A 131 -13.04 4.16 -7.61
C SER A 131 -11.75 3.97 -8.41
N THR A 132 -10.97 2.93 -8.09
CA THR A 132 -9.72 2.61 -8.80
C THR A 132 -9.94 1.73 -10.02
N CYS A 133 -10.88 0.78 -9.96
CA CYS A 133 -11.17 -0.16 -11.04
C CYS A 133 -12.20 0.34 -12.05
N LEU A 134 -13.07 1.29 -11.68
CA LEU A 134 -14.09 1.85 -12.57
C LEU A 134 -14.93 0.74 -13.23
N SER A 135 -14.98 0.69 -14.56
CA SER A 135 -15.78 -0.26 -15.33
C SER A 135 -15.33 -1.72 -15.27
N VAL A 136 -14.21 -2.03 -14.58
CA VAL A 136 -13.74 -3.42 -14.39
C VAL A 136 -13.78 -3.86 -12.92
N THR A 137 -14.58 -3.16 -12.09
CA THR A 137 -14.74 -3.48 -10.67
C THR A 137 -15.31 -4.89 -10.44
N ASP A 138 -16.23 -5.35 -11.29
CA ASP A 138 -16.80 -6.70 -11.27
C ASP A 138 -15.71 -7.78 -11.36
N LYS A 139 -14.82 -7.67 -12.35
CA LYS A 139 -13.69 -8.58 -12.56
C LYS A 139 -12.69 -8.52 -11.41
N ALA A 140 -12.45 -7.32 -10.87
CA ALA A 140 -11.56 -7.15 -9.72
C ALA A 140 -12.12 -7.86 -8.47
N LEU A 141 -13.43 -7.77 -8.23
CA LEU A 141 -14.10 -8.48 -7.13
C LEU A 141 -14.05 -10.00 -7.31
N GLU A 142 -14.20 -10.50 -8.54
CA GLU A 142 -14.06 -11.93 -8.85
C GLU A 142 -12.64 -12.43 -8.51
N LEU A 143 -11.60 -11.70 -8.93
CA LEU A 143 -10.20 -12.05 -8.59
C LEU A 143 -9.94 -12.03 -7.08
N LEU A 144 -10.48 -11.04 -6.35
CA LEU A 144 -10.36 -10.99 -4.89
C LEU A 144 -11.07 -12.15 -4.21
N HIS A 145 -12.24 -12.53 -4.70
CA HIS A 145 -13.00 -13.68 -4.20
C HIS A 145 -12.23 -14.98 -4.39
N ASP A 146 -11.65 -15.20 -5.56
CA ASP A 146 -10.84 -16.38 -5.86
C ASP A 146 -9.55 -16.41 -5.02
N ALA A 147 -8.87 -15.29 -4.87
CA ALA A 147 -7.70 -15.17 -3.99
C ALA A 147 -8.05 -15.56 -2.55
N ARG A 148 -9.18 -15.08 -2.03
CA ARG A 148 -9.66 -15.40 -0.69
C ARG A 148 -10.01 -16.89 -0.55
N LYS A 149 -10.71 -17.47 -1.53
CA LYS A 149 -10.99 -18.92 -1.58
C LYS A 149 -9.71 -19.76 -1.56
N ASN A 150 -8.65 -19.27 -2.18
CA ASN A 150 -7.32 -19.90 -2.19
C ASN A 150 -6.50 -19.63 -0.92
N GLY A 151 -7.11 -19.09 0.15
CA GLY A 151 -6.50 -18.93 1.46
C GLY A 151 -5.70 -17.64 1.66
N MET A 152 -5.81 -16.68 0.74
CA MET A 152 -5.23 -15.35 0.97
C MET A 152 -6.08 -14.53 1.94
N ASP A 153 -5.43 -13.89 2.91
CA ASP A 153 -6.07 -12.92 3.80
C ASP A 153 -6.17 -11.56 3.10
N ILE A 154 -7.23 -11.42 2.29
CA ILE A 154 -7.46 -10.24 1.48
C ILE A 154 -8.88 -9.71 1.63
N THR A 155 -8.95 -8.39 1.76
CA THR A 155 -10.18 -7.60 1.92
C THR A 155 -10.13 -6.39 1.02
N THR A 156 -11.26 -5.71 0.90
CA THR A 156 -11.36 -4.44 0.19
C THR A 156 -12.47 -3.60 0.80
N GLU A 157 -12.44 -2.31 0.52
CA GLU A 157 -13.45 -1.34 0.92
C GLU A 157 -14.13 -0.72 -0.30
N PHE A 158 -15.38 -0.35 -0.11
CA PHE A 158 -16.19 0.35 -1.10
C PHE A 158 -16.44 1.77 -0.61
N CYS A 159 -16.24 2.75 -1.50
CA CYS A 159 -16.59 4.14 -1.25
C CYS A 159 -17.65 4.52 -2.29
N GLU A 160 -18.84 4.88 -1.83
CA GLU A 160 -19.88 5.56 -2.61
C GLU A 160 -19.62 7.07 -2.67
#